data_AF-G7UQV0-F1
#
_entry.id   AF-G7UQV0-F1
#
_cell.length_a   1.000
_cell.length_b   1.000
_cell.length_c   1.000
_cell.angle_alpha   90.00
_cell.angle_beta   90.00
_cell.angle_gamma   90.00
#
_symmetry.space_group_name_H-M   'P 1'
#
loop_
_entity.id
_entity.type
_entity.pdbx_description
1 polymer ?
#
loop_
_entity_poly.entity_id
_entity_poly.type
_entity_poly.pdbx_seq_one_letter_code
_entity_poly.pdbx_strand_id
1 'polypeptide(L)'
;MAFSSEAIDDLIDAHYRGKTGGGELKQLAVLFSPAFWSAFESLLRRDFVRSGPSFAQEVSVSLGYIDKIPMAEFDPPIKDIHGSPITQKTELGDAAFFFIDTVFLPKPANPSVSARGLLLQAKQAESQSPALSVPIVALPRTPNSSTLKELALISSWPRFNLYFTSGSKDWVQEGYELRESARPTQPHAWYIGASPKTDHPWRPRWIAGPAEYAAPCNASLGELLFAVLQDQGERGGVERVGKAFHFDASRLAATDFKLASTASPPDWSDLCHQLMLVCEAYGWPSHLFSETGPRRKSSTFYSLPFHLVARALLAALRKLRVRLSGTYPHRGFPVVVVERTSREG
;
A
#
# COMPACT_ATOMS: atom_id res chain seq x y z
N MET A 1 -1.84 14.70 18.81
CA MET A 1 -2.17 13.27 19.02
C MET A 1 -0.93 12.47 18.70
N ALA A 2 -0.66 11.39 19.42
CA ALA A 2 0.36 10.44 19.01
C ALA A 2 -0.13 9.66 17.77
N PHE A 3 0.79 9.10 16.99
CA PHE A 3 0.44 8.19 15.91
C PHE A 3 -0.17 6.90 16.48
N SER A 4 -1.45 6.65 16.18
CA SER A 4 -2.22 5.47 16.61
C SER A 4 -3.21 5.05 15.51
N SER A 5 -3.79 3.86 15.63
CA SER A 5 -4.87 3.39 14.76
C SER A 5 -6.07 4.34 14.78
N GLU A 6 -6.47 4.84 15.96
CA GLU A 6 -7.57 5.78 16.11
C GLU A 6 -7.29 7.11 15.40
N ALA A 7 -6.05 7.59 15.42
CA ALA A 7 -5.68 8.81 14.70
C ALA A 7 -5.79 8.65 13.18
N ILE A 8 -5.55 7.44 12.66
CA ILE A 8 -5.75 7.12 11.24
C ILE A 8 -7.26 7.02 10.94
N ASP A 9 -8.05 6.36 11.78
CA ASP A 9 -9.51 6.27 11.61
C ASP A 9 -10.19 7.64 11.68
N ASP A 10 -9.79 8.51 12.63
CA ASP A 10 -10.30 9.87 12.74
C ASP A 10 -9.99 10.69 11.47
N LEU A 11 -8.79 10.50 10.91
CA LEU A 11 -8.36 11.14 9.66
C LEU A 11 -9.16 10.62 8.47
N ILE A 12 -9.39 9.30 8.38
CA ILE A 12 -10.28 8.68 7.40
C ILE A 12 -11.67 9.31 7.54
N ASP A 13 -12.31 9.17 8.70
CA ASP A 13 -13.66 9.66 8.99
C ASP A 13 -13.83 11.14 8.64
N ALA A 14 -12.85 11.99 8.94
CA ALA A 14 -12.87 13.41 8.63
C ALA A 14 -13.03 13.69 7.12
N HIS A 15 -12.43 12.87 6.25
CA HIS A 15 -12.51 13.03 4.79
C HIS A 15 -13.84 12.56 4.19
N TYR A 16 -14.64 11.82 4.95
CA TYR A 16 -15.99 11.38 4.55
C TYR A 16 -17.11 12.23 5.16
N ARG A 17 -16.82 13.19 6.06
CA ARG A 17 -17.85 14.07 6.64
C ARG A 17 -18.56 14.85 5.52
N GLY A 18 -19.83 14.53 5.29
CA GLY A 18 -20.67 15.13 4.25
C GLY A 18 -20.52 14.52 2.84
N LYS A 19 -19.60 13.55 2.64
CA LYS A 19 -19.44 12.81 1.38
C LYS A 19 -20.10 11.46 1.50
N THR A 20 -21.42 11.49 1.50
CA THR A 20 -22.21 10.31 1.86
C THR A 20 -22.50 9.42 0.66
N GLY A 21 -22.67 9.93 -0.57
CA GLY A 21 -23.19 9.15 -1.70
C GLY A 21 -22.21 8.33 -2.55
N GLY A 22 -22.53 7.05 -2.78
CA GLY A 22 -21.90 6.19 -3.80
C GLY A 22 -21.66 4.74 -3.38
N GLY A 23 -21.39 3.87 -4.36
CA GLY A 23 -20.92 2.50 -4.11
C GLY A 23 -19.52 2.49 -3.46
N GLU A 24 -19.10 1.33 -2.97
CA GLU A 24 -17.85 1.10 -2.23
C GLU A 24 -16.60 1.63 -2.95
N LEU A 25 -16.50 1.51 -4.27
CA LEU A 25 -15.34 1.99 -5.03
C LEU A 25 -15.25 3.52 -5.03
N LYS A 26 -16.40 4.22 -5.10
CA LYS A 26 -16.42 5.69 -4.99
C LYS A 26 -16.05 6.15 -3.58
N GLN A 27 -16.41 5.36 -2.57
CA GLN A 27 -15.97 5.61 -1.21
C GLN A 27 -14.47 5.39 -1.11
N LEU A 28 -13.95 4.25 -1.57
CA LEU A 28 -12.53 3.90 -1.57
C LEU A 28 -11.68 4.97 -2.26
N ALA A 29 -12.16 5.52 -3.38
CA ALA A 29 -11.52 6.62 -4.12
C ALA A 29 -11.20 7.87 -3.26
N VAL A 30 -11.94 8.12 -2.17
CA VAL A 30 -11.66 9.23 -1.25
C VAL A 30 -10.28 9.10 -0.60
N LEU A 31 -9.84 7.86 -0.32
CA LEU A 31 -8.51 7.58 0.24
C LEU A 31 -7.36 7.86 -0.73
N PHE A 32 -7.67 8.08 -2.00
CA PHE A 32 -6.70 8.46 -3.03
C PHE A 32 -6.68 9.97 -3.30
N SER A 33 -7.54 10.74 -2.63
CA SER A 33 -7.60 12.19 -2.85
C SER A 33 -6.34 12.90 -2.33
N PRO A 34 -5.86 13.98 -3.00
CA PRO A 34 -4.72 14.76 -2.52
C PRO A 34 -4.90 15.30 -1.10
N ALA A 35 -6.13 15.67 -0.72
CA ALA A 35 -6.45 16.16 0.61
C ALA A 35 -6.18 15.09 1.69
N PHE A 36 -6.65 13.86 1.46
CA PHE A 36 -6.39 12.74 2.36
C PHE A 36 -4.89 12.49 2.50
N TRP A 37 -4.16 12.41 1.38
CA TRP A 37 -2.72 12.16 1.40
C TRP A 37 -1.94 13.27 2.08
N SER A 38 -2.25 14.54 1.84
CA SER A 38 -1.59 15.65 2.53
C SER A 38 -1.75 15.57 4.06
N ALA A 39 -2.94 15.20 4.53
CA ALA A 39 -3.19 15.02 5.95
C ALA A 39 -2.50 13.77 6.51
N PHE A 40 -2.53 12.66 5.78
CA PHE A 40 -1.89 11.39 6.17
C PHE A 40 -0.37 11.52 6.23
N GLU A 41 0.23 12.22 5.27
CA GLU A 41 1.65 12.59 5.26
C GLU A 41 2.04 13.41 6.49
N SER A 42 1.20 14.40 6.84
CA SER A 42 1.44 15.25 8.00
C SER A 42 1.42 14.44 9.30
N LEU A 43 0.54 13.45 9.39
CA LEU A 43 0.48 12.51 10.50
C LEU A 43 1.76 11.66 10.60
N LEU A 44 2.23 11.09 9.49
CA LEU A 44 3.44 10.25 9.45
C LEU A 44 4.72 11.04 9.73
N ARG A 45 4.89 12.24 9.14
CA ARG A 45 6.08 13.08 9.34
C ARG A 45 6.30 13.48 10.78
N ARG A 46 5.20 13.74 11.52
CA ARG A 46 5.28 14.22 12.90
C ARG A 46 5.77 13.14 13.86
N ASP A 47 5.27 11.92 13.69
CA ASP A 47 5.29 10.92 14.75
C ASP A 47 5.96 9.59 14.34
N PHE A 48 6.12 9.31 13.04
CA PHE A 48 6.62 8.02 12.55
C PHE A 48 8.09 8.07 12.12
N VAL A 49 8.48 9.11 11.37
CA VAL A 49 9.83 9.24 10.80
C VAL A 49 10.82 9.63 11.88
N ARG A 50 11.83 8.80 12.11
CA ARG A 50 12.84 8.99 13.17
C ARG A 50 14.16 9.40 12.54
N SER A 51 14.87 10.31 13.20
CA SER A 51 16.28 10.60 12.88
C SER A 51 17.13 10.39 14.11
N GLY A 52 18.36 9.93 13.92
CA GLY A 52 19.33 9.78 14.99
C GLY A 52 20.72 10.28 14.59
N PRO A 53 21.63 10.47 15.55
CA PRO A 53 23.03 10.79 15.23
C PRO A 53 23.72 9.65 14.47
N SER A 54 23.24 8.41 14.63
CA SER A 54 23.82 7.18 14.12
C SER A 54 22.96 6.47 13.07
N PHE A 55 21.91 7.10 12.53
CA PHE A 55 21.16 6.55 11.40
C PHE A 55 20.34 7.64 10.70
N ALA A 56 20.03 7.41 9.43
CA ALA A 56 18.96 8.09 8.73
C ALA A 56 17.88 7.08 8.34
N GLN A 57 16.63 7.51 8.29
CA GLN A 57 15.50 6.71 7.86
C GLN A 57 14.87 7.33 6.61
N GLU A 58 14.56 6.52 5.62
CA GLU A 58 13.69 6.83 4.49
C GLU A 58 12.46 5.93 4.59
N VAL A 59 11.29 6.55 4.59
CA VAL A 59 10.01 5.83 4.63
C VAL A 59 9.23 6.17 3.38
N SER A 60 8.83 5.16 2.62
CA SER A 60 7.87 5.28 1.52
C SER A 60 6.58 4.56 1.88
N VAL A 61 5.46 5.29 1.78
CA VAL A 61 4.12 4.76 1.96
C VAL A 61 3.33 5.01 0.69
N SER A 62 2.65 4.00 0.18
CA SER A 62 1.85 4.13 -1.03
C SER A 62 0.58 3.31 -1.03
N LEU A 63 -0.42 3.80 -1.75
CA LEU A 63 -1.66 3.09 -2.04
C LEU A 63 -1.86 3.07 -3.56
N GLY A 64 -2.00 1.87 -4.09
CA GLY A 64 -2.32 1.60 -5.49
C GLY A 64 -3.78 1.23 -5.66
N TYR A 65 -4.44 1.79 -6.68
CA TYR A 65 -5.78 1.36 -7.11
C TYR A 65 -5.63 0.25 -8.15
N ILE A 66 -6.10 -0.95 -7.82
CA ILE A 66 -5.85 -2.19 -8.58
C ILE A 66 -7.14 -2.90 -9.03
N ASP A 67 -8.32 -2.29 -8.83
CA ASP A 67 -9.58 -2.85 -9.33
C ASP A 67 -9.48 -3.16 -10.84
N LYS A 68 -9.85 -4.40 -11.16
CA LYS A 68 -9.77 -5.06 -12.48
C LYS A 68 -8.41 -5.20 -13.14
N ILE A 69 -7.32 -4.73 -12.52
CA ILE A 69 -5.98 -4.76 -13.12
C ILE A 69 -4.92 -4.87 -12.01
N PRO A 70 -4.16 -5.99 -11.94
CA PRO A 70 -4.19 -7.16 -12.81
C PRO A 70 -5.22 -8.22 -12.38
N MET A 71 -5.45 -9.21 -13.24
CA MET A 71 -6.42 -10.29 -13.05
C MET A 71 -5.72 -11.65 -12.92
N ALA A 72 -6.20 -12.52 -12.04
CA ALA A 72 -5.72 -13.87 -11.88
C ALA A 72 -6.60 -14.89 -12.62
N GLU A 73 -5.98 -15.89 -13.23
CA GLU A 73 -6.63 -17.11 -13.73
C GLU A 73 -6.10 -18.32 -12.97
N PHE A 74 -6.99 -19.16 -12.46
CA PHE A 74 -6.62 -20.35 -11.70
C PHE A 74 -5.99 -21.41 -12.60
N ASP A 75 -4.86 -21.98 -12.16
CA ASP A 75 -4.17 -23.05 -12.85
C ASP A 75 -3.68 -24.12 -11.85
N PRO A 76 -4.35 -25.27 -11.72
CA PRO A 76 -5.54 -25.69 -12.47
C PRO A 76 -6.83 -24.98 -12.02
N PRO A 77 -7.94 -25.08 -12.78
CA PRO A 77 -9.24 -24.55 -12.38
C PRO A 77 -9.70 -25.08 -11.01
N ILE A 78 -10.29 -24.19 -10.21
CA ILE A 78 -10.79 -24.51 -8.87
C ILE A 78 -12.32 -24.39 -8.78
N LYS A 79 -12.87 -24.68 -7.60
CA LYS A 79 -14.29 -24.48 -7.28
C LYS A 79 -14.47 -23.34 -6.28
N ASP A 80 -15.60 -22.67 -6.37
CA ASP A 80 -16.05 -21.74 -5.33
C ASP A 80 -16.51 -22.49 -4.06
N ILE A 81 -16.89 -21.72 -3.04
CA ILE A 81 -17.36 -22.26 -1.76
C ILE A 81 -18.68 -23.03 -1.84
N HIS A 82 -19.44 -22.88 -2.93
CA HIS A 82 -20.65 -23.64 -3.21
C HIS A 82 -20.36 -24.89 -4.07
N GLY A 83 -19.10 -25.15 -4.41
CA GLY A 83 -18.68 -26.30 -5.20
C GLY A 83 -18.84 -26.11 -6.72
N SER A 84 -19.18 -24.90 -7.20
CA SER A 84 -19.29 -24.63 -8.63
C SER A 84 -17.92 -24.29 -9.23
N PRO A 85 -17.60 -24.74 -10.45
CA PRO A 85 -16.31 -24.45 -11.07
C PRO A 85 -16.16 -22.97 -11.37
N ILE A 86 -14.97 -22.43 -11.08
CA ILE A 86 -14.59 -21.08 -11.50
C ILE A 86 -13.85 -21.18 -12.83
N THR A 87 -14.40 -20.55 -13.86
CA THR A 87 -13.91 -20.62 -15.25
C THR A 87 -13.47 -19.27 -15.79
N GLN A 88 -13.64 -18.20 -15.03
CA GLN A 88 -13.30 -16.85 -15.43
C GLN A 88 -12.17 -16.29 -14.57
N LYS A 89 -11.39 -15.39 -15.17
CA LYS A 89 -10.41 -14.58 -14.43
C LYS A 89 -11.09 -13.78 -13.32
N THR A 90 -10.33 -13.47 -12.28
CA THR A 90 -10.79 -12.71 -11.12
C THR A 90 -9.80 -11.64 -10.71
N GLU A 91 -10.30 -10.62 -10.03
CA GLU A 91 -9.50 -9.51 -9.52
C GLU A 91 -8.69 -9.96 -8.30
N LEU A 92 -7.53 -9.32 -8.07
CA LEU A 92 -6.69 -9.57 -6.88
C LEU A 92 -7.15 -8.77 -5.65
N GLY A 93 -7.92 -7.71 -5.86
CA GLY A 93 -8.29 -6.71 -4.87
C GLY A 93 -8.71 -5.41 -5.55
N ASP A 94 -9.18 -4.45 -4.75
CA ASP A 94 -9.52 -3.10 -5.22
C ASP A 94 -8.40 -2.10 -4.95
N ALA A 95 -7.64 -2.31 -3.87
CA ALA A 95 -6.47 -1.51 -3.52
C ALA A 95 -5.30 -2.35 -2.98
N ALA A 96 -4.09 -1.84 -3.13
CA ALA A 96 -2.87 -2.40 -2.58
C ALA A 96 -2.12 -1.32 -1.79
N PHE A 97 -1.82 -1.59 -0.52
CA PHE A 97 -1.04 -0.70 0.33
C PHE A 97 0.38 -1.24 0.46
N PHE A 98 1.37 -0.37 0.26
CA PHE A 98 2.77 -0.72 0.39
C PHE A 98 3.48 0.23 1.34
N PHE A 99 4.31 -0.36 2.19
CA PHE A 99 5.19 0.34 3.11
C PHE A 99 6.63 -0.14 2.88
N ILE A 100 7.56 0.78 2.71
CA ILE A 100 8.99 0.50 2.57
C ILE A 100 9.74 1.41 3.54
N ASP A 101 10.47 0.80 4.47
CA ASP A 101 11.32 1.47 5.45
C ASP A 101 12.79 1.13 5.17
N THR A 102 13.58 2.14 4.87
CA THR A 102 15.00 2.03 4.60
C THR A 102 15.78 2.77 5.68
N VAL A 103 16.54 2.01 6.47
CA VAL A 103 17.41 2.55 7.51
C VAL A 103 18.86 2.55 7.00
N PHE A 104 19.42 3.75 6.89
CA PHE A 104 20.81 3.98 6.53
C PHE A 104 21.66 4.08 7.80
N LEU A 105 22.56 3.12 7.96
CA LEU A 105 23.54 3.12 9.03
C LEU A 105 24.86 3.79 8.57
N PRO A 106 25.68 4.32 9.50
CA PRO A 106 27.01 4.81 9.21
C PRO A 106 27.86 3.72 8.52
N LYS A 107 28.65 4.12 7.53
CA LYS A 107 29.56 3.21 6.81
C LYS A 107 30.41 2.38 7.80
N PRO A 108 30.66 1.09 7.50
CA PRO A 108 30.50 0.41 6.21
C PRO A 108 29.18 -0.36 6.03
N ALA A 109 28.17 -0.17 6.89
CA ALA A 109 26.94 -0.96 6.81
C ALA A 109 26.08 -0.62 5.58
N ASN A 110 25.55 -1.65 4.92
CA ASN A 110 24.53 -1.48 3.88
C ASN A 110 23.22 -0.97 4.50
N PRO A 111 22.39 -0.25 3.72
CA PRO A 111 21.05 0.11 4.15
C PRO A 111 20.25 -1.15 4.49
N SER A 112 19.48 -1.09 5.57
CA SER A 112 18.51 -2.11 5.92
C SER A 112 17.17 -1.73 5.31
N VAL A 113 16.60 -2.58 4.45
CA VAL A 113 15.28 -2.36 3.87
C VAL A 113 14.30 -3.35 4.49
N SER A 114 13.15 -2.85 4.94
CA SER A 114 11.99 -3.63 5.36
C SER A 114 10.81 -3.18 4.53
N ALA A 115 10.09 -4.09 3.89
CA ALA A 115 8.96 -3.75 3.06
C ALA A 115 7.76 -4.67 3.32
N ARG A 116 6.55 -4.11 3.22
CA ARG A 116 5.29 -4.82 3.40
C ARG A 116 4.25 -4.45 2.37
N GLY A 117 3.53 -5.45 1.90
CA GLY A 117 2.37 -5.32 1.04
C GLY A 117 1.11 -5.78 1.76
N LEU A 118 -0.01 -5.13 1.48
CA LEU A 118 -1.34 -5.51 1.96
C LEU A 118 -2.33 -5.32 0.81
N LEU A 119 -3.10 -6.36 0.49
CA LEU A 119 -4.21 -6.27 -0.46
C LEU A 119 -5.53 -5.99 0.28
N LEU A 120 -6.36 -5.14 -0.33
CA LEU A 120 -7.64 -4.72 0.21
C LEU A 120 -8.74 -5.00 -0.82
N GLN A 121 -9.74 -5.79 -0.43
CA GLN A 121 -10.96 -5.99 -1.20
C GLN A 121 -12.10 -5.21 -0.53
N ALA A 122 -12.50 -4.10 -1.15
CA ALA A 122 -13.62 -3.30 -0.72
C ALA A 122 -14.95 -3.96 -1.07
N LYS A 123 -15.88 -3.94 -0.10
CA LYS A 123 -17.27 -4.34 -0.29
C LYS A 123 -18.18 -3.36 0.44
N GLN A 124 -19.38 -3.15 -0.10
CA GLN A 124 -20.43 -2.42 0.61
C GLN A 124 -21.16 -3.40 1.54
N ALA A 125 -21.13 -3.16 2.84
CA ALA A 125 -21.86 -4.01 3.79
C ALA A 125 -23.36 -3.94 3.54
N GLU A 126 -24.07 -5.05 3.74
CA GLU A 126 -25.52 -5.11 3.50
C GLU A 126 -26.35 -4.54 4.65
N SER A 127 -25.77 -4.54 5.85
CA SER A 127 -26.41 -4.03 7.06
C SER A 127 -25.42 -3.25 7.92
N GLN A 128 -25.97 -2.46 8.85
CA GLN A 128 -25.20 -1.79 9.90
C GLN A 128 -24.98 -2.68 11.13
N SER A 129 -25.15 -3.99 10.98
CA SER A 129 -24.95 -4.94 12.09
C SER A 129 -23.48 -4.93 12.54
N PRO A 130 -23.21 -4.94 13.85
CA PRO A 130 -21.86 -5.08 14.38
C PRO A 130 -21.25 -6.48 14.16
N ALA A 131 -22.07 -7.47 13.81
CA ALA A 131 -21.64 -8.85 13.58
C ALA A 131 -21.50 -9.16 12.09
N LEU A 132 -20.59 -8.45 11.42
CA LEU A 132 -20.24 -8.72 10.02
C LEU A 132 -19.11 -9.75 9.95
N SER A 133 -19.16 -10.57 8.91
CA SER A 133 -18.18 -11.62 8.63
C SER A 133 -17.71 -11.53 7.18
N VAL A 134 -16.59 -12.14 6.86
CA VAL A 134 -16.06 -12.21 5.48
C VAL A 134 -16.76 -13.30 4.65
N PRO A 135 -17.12 -13.01 3.38
CA PRO A 135 -17.13 -11.70 2.77
C PRO A 135 -18.25 -10.83 3.36
N ILE A 136 -18.02 -9.52 3.37
CA ILE A 136 -18.89 -8.51 4.02
C ILE A 136 -20.29 -8.40 3.36
N VAL A 137 -20.46 -9.02 2.20
CA VAL A 137 -21.70 -9.11 1.42
C VAL A 137 -22.24 -10.54 1.46
N ALA A 138 -23.55 -10.72 1.26
CA ALA A 138 -24.12 -12.03 1.08
C ALA A 138 -23.51 -12.69 -0.15
N LEU A 139 -23.21 -13.98 0.00
CA LEU A 139 -22.70 -14.79 -1.08
C LEU A 139 -23.81 -15.06 -2.10
N PRO A 140 -23.65 -14.61 -3.36
CA PRO A 140 -24.59 -14.95 -4.41
C PRO A 140 -24.48 -16.45 -4.71
N ARG A 141 -25.57 -17.06 -5.20
CA ARG A 141 -25.56 -18.46 -5.68
C ARG A 141 -25.17 -18.59 -7.15
N THR A 142 -25.03 -17.47 -7.85
CA THR A 142 -24.70 -17.44 -9.27
C THR A 142 -23.23 -17.85 -9.47
N PRO A 143 -22.95 -18.87 -10.29
CA PRO A 143 -21.57 -19.26 -10.62
C PRO A 143 -20.77 -18.11 -11.21
N ASN A 144 -19.44 -18.11 -11.02
CA ASN A 144 -18.52 -17.08 -11.52
C ASN A 144 -18.84 -15.64 -11.07
N SER A 145 -19.62 -15.43 -10.00
CA SER A 145 -19.78 -14.09 -9.42
C SER A 145 -18.42 -13.55 -8.95
N SER A 146 -18.21 -12.24 -9.08
CA SER A 146 -16.93 -11.62 -8.69
C SER A 146 -16.55 -11.92 -7.25
N THR A 147 -17.50 -11.77 -6.31
CA THR A 147 -17.29 -12.06 -4.88
C THR A 147 -16.85 -13.50 -4.62
N LEU A 148 -17.45 -14.50 -5.28
CA LEU A 148 -17.08 -15.90 -5.08
C LEU A 148 -15.67 -16.19 -5.61
N LYS A 149 -15.33 -15.62 -6.78
CA LYS A 149 -14.01 -15.83 -7.40
C LYS A 149 -12.90 -15.14 -6.61
N GLU A 150 -13.14 -13.90 -6.17
CA GLU A 150 -12.23 -13.15 -5.30
C GLU A 150 -12.00 -13.93 -4.00
N LEU A 151 -13.07 -14.33 -3.30
CA LEU A 151 -12.97 -15.10 -2.05
C LEU A 151 -12.14 -16.37 -2.24
N ALA A 152 -12.37 -17.12 -3.33
CA ALA A 152 -11.62 -18.33 -3.61
C ALA A 152 -10.12 -18.07 -3.84
N LEU A 153 -9.77 -16.96 -4.51
CA LEU A 153 -8.39 -16.54 -4.73
C LEU A 153 -7.73 -16.07 -3.43
N ILE A 154 -8.26 -15.03 -2.80
CA ILE A 154 -7.54 -14.29 -1.76
C ILE A 154 -7.55 -14.99 -0.39
N SER A 155 -8.42 -16.01 -0.22
CA SER A 155 -8.44 -16.82 1.01
C SER A 155 -7.53 -18.03 1.02
N SER A 156 -7.16 -18.55 -0.15
CA SER A 156 -6.40 -19.80 -0.23
C SER A 156 -5.14 -19.70 -1.08
N TRP A 157 -5.00 -18.61 -1.85
CA TRP A 157 -3.89 -18.36 -2.76
C TRP A 157 -3.49 -19.61 -3.57
N PRO A 158 -4.46 -20.22 -4.29
CA PRO A 158 -4.18 -21.34 -5.18
C PRO A 158 -3.19 -20.89 -6.26
N ARG A 159 -2.54 -21.84 -6.95
CA ARG A 159 -1.69 -21.47 -8.09
C ARG A 159 -2.49 -20.72 -9.15
N PHE A 160 -1.94 -19.62 -9.66
CA PHE A 160 -2.59 -18.79 -10.67
C PHE A 160 -1.59 -18.17 -11.65
N ASN A 161 -2.12 -17.81 -12.82
CA ASN A 161 -1.43 -17.00 -13.82
C ASN A 161 -1.99 -15.58 -13.76
N LEU A 162 -1.12 -14.59 -13.90
CA LEU A 162 -1.49 -13.19 -13.85
C LEU A 162 -1.63 -12.63 -15.26
N TYR A 163 -2.75 -11.95 -15.50
CA TYR A 163 -3.11 -11.31 -16.75
C TYR A 163 -3.31 -9.83 -16.53
N PHE A 164 -3.10 -9.04 -17.58
CA PHE A 164 -3.25 -7.60 -17.45
C PHE A 164 -4.72 -7.20 -17.23
N THR A 165 -5.64 -7.72 -18.04
CA THR A 165 -7.09 -7.52 -17.90
C THR A 165 -7.86 -8.83 -18.11
N SER A 166 -9.17 -8.82 -17.89
CA SER A 166 -10.03 -9.99 -18.16
C SER A 166 -10.01 -10.44 -19.63
N GLY A 167 -9.80 -9.51 -20.55
CA GLY A 167 -9.73 -9.78 -22.00
C GLY A 167 -8.33 -10.13 -22.51
N SER A 168 -7.30 -10.04 -21.67
CA SER A 168 -5.93 -10.38 -22.05
C SER A 168 -5.80 -11.88 -22.34
N LYS A 169 -5.20 -12.22 -23.48
CA LYS A 169 -4.94 -13.60 -23.90
C LYS A 169 -3.62 -14.14 -23.35
N ASP A 170 -2.63 -13.26 -23.25
CA ASP A 170 -1.29 -13.60 -22.76
C ASP A 170 -1.17 -13.23 -21.28
N TRP A 171 -0.49 -14.08 -20.53
CA TRP A 171 -0.13 -13.80 -19.15
C TRP A 171 0.98 -12.75 -19.09
N VAL A 172 0.87 -11.87 -18.10
CA VAL A 172 1.95 -10.99 -17.65
C VAL A 172 3.03 -11.84 -16.97
N GLN A 173 2.60 -12.77 -16.12
CA GLN A 173 3.47 -13.70 -15.40
C GLN A 173 2.70 -14.97 -15.08
N GLU A 174 3.32 -16.13 -15.30
CA GLU A 174 2.73 -17.45 -15.03
C GLU A 174 3.23 -18.06 -13.71
N GLY A 175 2.41 -18.93 -13.13
CA GLY A 175 2.81 -19.89 -12.11
C GLY A 175 3.04 -19.31 -10.72
N TYR A 176 2.30 -18.26 -10.31
CA TYR A 176 2.39 -17.75 -8.93
C TYR A 176 2.03 -18.83 -7.92
N GLU A 177 2.87 -18.99 -6.90
CA GLU A 177 2.67 -19.93 -5.80
C GLU A 177 2.91 -19.21 -4.47
N LEU A 178 1.86 -18.54 -3.96
CA LEU A 178 1.95 -17.70 -2.75
C LEU A 178 1.64 -18.45 -1.46
N ARG A 179 1.31 -19.74 -1.55
CA ARG A 179 0.95 -20.56 -0.40
C ARG A 179 2.23 -21.02 0.31
N GLU A 180 2.53 -20.44 1.47
CA GLU A 180 3.64 -20.93 2.29
C GLU A 180 3.33 -22.33 2.87
N SER A 181 4.33 -23.19 2.89
CA SER A 181 4.17 -24.64 3.07
C SER A 181 4.18 -25.14 4.52
N ALA A 182 4.34 -24.29 5.55
CA ALA A 182 4.66 -24.82 6.89
C ALA A 182 4.13 -24.09 8.15
N ARG A 183 3.49 -22.91 8.07
CA ARG A 183 2.97 -22.21 9.26
C ARG A 183 1.60 -21.60 8.98
N PRO A 184 0.74 -21.37 10.01
CA PRO A 184 -0.42 -20.52 9.84
C PRO A 184 0.10 -19.15 9.42
N THR A 185 -0.03 -18.87 8.13
CA THR A 185 0.38 -17.60 7.56
C THR A 185 -0.71 -16.60 7.79
N GLN A 186 -0.29 -15.40 8.16
CA GLN A 186 -1.19 -14.27 8.19
C GLN A 186 -1.71 -13.99 6.78
N PRO A 187 -2.93 -13.46 6.65
CA PRO A 187 -3.54 -13.26 5.35
C PRO A 187 -2.82 -12.16 4.56
N HIS A 188 -2.54 -12.44 3.29
CA HIS A 188 -2.00 -11.45 2.34
C HIS A 188 -3.01 -10.35 2.00
N ALA A 189 -4.30 -10.63 2.17
CA ALA A 189 -5.41 -9.77 1.80
C ALA A 189 -6.44 -9.64 2.92
N TRP A 190 -7.15 -8.52 2.93
CA TRP A 190 -8.21 -8.23 3.87
C TRP A 190 -9.44 -7.71 3.13
N TYR A 191 -10.62 -8.07 3.61
CA TYR A 191 -11.85 -7.42 3.18
C TYR A 191 -12.05 -6.14 4.00
N ILE A 192 -12.45 -5.06 3.33
CA ILE A 192 -12.83 -3.81 3.97
C ILE A 192 -14.27 -3.44 3.62
N GLY A 193 -15.06 -3.11 4.64
CA GLY A 193 -16.48 -2.88 4.55
C GLY A 193 -16.81 -1.40 4.63
N ALA A 194 -17.42 -0.87 3.58
CA ALA A 194 -18.06 0.44 3.60
C ALA A 194 -19.50 0.33 4.14
N SER A 195 -19.97 1.42 4.77
CA SER A 195 -21.37 1.53 5.18
C SER A 195 -22.35 1.30 4.01
N PRO A 196 -23.44 0.53 4.18
CA PRO A 196 -24.52 0.43 3.21
C PRO A 196 -25.17 1.78 2.99
N LYS A 197 -25.27 2.56 4.06
CA LYS A 197 -25.99 3.83 4.09
C LYS A 197 -25.03 4.99 3.99
N THR A 198 -25.38 5.87 3.09
CA THR A 198 -24.66 7.10 2.80
C THR A 198 -24.81 8.07 3.97
N ASP A 199 -26.05 8.24 4.45
CA ASP A 199 -26.54 9.28 5.35
C ASP A 199 -26.37 9.03 6.85
N HIS A 200 -25.90 7.85 7.27
CA HIS A 200 -25.74 7.50 8.69
C HIS A 200 -24.28 7.52 9.14
N PRO A 201 -24.00 7.96 10.39
CA PRO A 201 -22.67 7.90 10.96
C PRO A 201 -22.29 6.43 11.25
N TRP A 202 -21.55 5.84 10.32
CA TRP A 202 -20.86 4.57 10.48
C TRP A 202 -19.43 4.85 10.91
N ARG A 203 -19.03 4.36 12.10
CA ARG A 203 -17.68 4.54 12.64
C ARG A 203 -17.14 3.25 13.24
N PRO A 204 -15.87 2.88 12.96
CA PRO A 204 -14.95 3.52 12.00
C PRO A 204 -15.47 3.40 10.56
N ARG A 205 -15.18 4.37 9.66
CA ARG A 205 -15.75 4.40 8.30
C ARG A 205 -15.59 3.09 7.52
N TRP A 206 -14.46 2.42 7.73
CA TRP A 206 -14.13 1.14 7.13
C TRP A 206 -13.89 0.13 8.24
N ILE A 207 -14.72 -0.90 8.30
CA ILE A 207 -14.43 -2.11 9.08
C ILE A 207 -13.62 -3.07 8.23
N ALA A 208 -12.96 -4.03 8.85
CA ALA A 208 -12.14 -4.99 8.14
C ALA A 208 -12.14 -6.37 8.80
N GLY A 209 -11.96 -7.40 7.97
CA GLY A 209 -11.77 -8.78 8.38
C GLY A 209 -10.71 -9.47 7.51
N PRO A 210 -9.97 -10.45 8.06
CA PRO A 210 -8.98 -11.18 7.28
C PRO A 210 -9.67 -11.91 6.13
N ALA A 211 -8.99 -12.12 5.00
CA ALA A 211 -9.55 -12.82 3.85
C ALA A 211 -9.76 -14.32 4.10
N GLU A 212 -10.54 -14.68 5.10
CA GLU A 212 -10.89 -16.04 5.49
C GLU A 212 -12.41 -16.15 5.55
N TYR A 213 -12.97 -17.22 4.99
CA TYR A 213 -14.41 -17.37 4.97
C TYR A 213 -15.00 -17.39 6.39
N ALA A 214 -16.07 -16.61 6.58
CA ALA A 214 -16.77 -16.39 7.85
C ALA A 214 -15.93 -15.75 8.96
N ALA A 215 -14.72 -15.26 8.68
CA ALA A 215 -13.93 -14.55 9.68
C ALA A 215 -14.60 -13.25 10.11
N PRO A 216 -14.53 -12.88 11.40
CA PRO A 216 -15.18 -11.69 11.92
C PRO A 216 -14.56 -10.41 11.33
N CYS A 217 -15.41 -9.43 11.02
CA CYS A 217 -14.98 -8.10 10.60
C CYS A 217 -14.94 -7.15 11.80
N ASN A 218 -13.99 -7.39 12.72
CA ASN A 218 -13.85 -6.68 13.99
C ASN A 218 -12.68 -5.69 14.03
N ALA A 219 -11.94 -5.55 12.93
CA ALA A 219 -10.87 -4.56 12.82
C ALA A 219 -11.36 -3.29 12.12
N SER A 220 -10.63 -2.18 12.26
CA SER A 220 -10.79 -0.98 11.44
C SER A 220 -9.72 -0.89 10.35
N LEU A 221 -9.96 -0.08 9.31
CA LEU A 221 -8.89 0.23 8.35
C LEU A 221 -7.71 0.96 9.01
N GLY A 222 -7.96 1.83 9.99
CA GLY A 222 -6.91 2.47 10.77
C GLY A 222 -6.03 1.47 11.51
N GLU A 223 -6.62 0.43 12.11
CA GLU A 223 -5.88 -0.68 12.74
C GLU A 223 -5.02 -1.45 11.73
N LEU A 224 -5.56 -1.74 10.55
CA LEU A 224 -4.79 -2.42 9.50
C LEU A 224 -3.58 -1.59 9.05
N LEU A 225 -3.80 -0.33 8.68
CA LEU A 225 -2.74 0.54 8.18
C LEU A 225 -1.69 0.80 9.27
N PHE A 226 -2.12 1.00 10.52
CA PHE A 226 -1.21 1.16 11.65
C PHE A 226 -0.36 -0.09 11.87
N ALA A 227 -0.96 -1.29 11.82
CA ALA A 227 -0.25 -2.54 11.97
C ALA A 227 0.80 -2.75 10.86
N VAL A 228 0.47 -2.43 9.59
CA VAL A 228 1.43 -2.48 8.46
C VAL A 228 2.56 -1.45 8.58
N LEU A 229 2.39 -0.39 9.37
CA LEU A 229 3.42 0.62 9.60
C LEU A 229 4.29 0.31 10.83
N GLN A 230 3.71 -0.24 11.91
CA GLN A 230 4.41 -0.40 13.19
C GLN A 230 5.29 -1.65 13.29
N ASP A 231 4.83 -2.76 12.75
CA ASP A 231 5.44 -4.04 13.04
C ASP A 231 6.75 -4.21 12.23
N GLN A 232 7.87 -4.47 12.90
CA GLN A 232 9.20 -4.35 12.28
C GLN A 232 9.64 -5.63 11.53
N GLY A 233 8.70 -6.44 11.06
CA GLY A 233 8.96 -7.69 10.36
C GLY A 233 9.88 -8.62 11.16
N GLU A 234 10.78 -9.32 10.44
CA GLU A 234 11.72 -10.32 10.96
C GLU A 234 12.63 -9.85 12.11
N ARG A 235 12.64 -8.56 12.46
CA ARG A 235 13.46 -8.00 13.54
C ARG A 235 12.82 -8.03 14.94
N GLY A 236 11.57 -8.47 15.10
CA GLY A 236 11.05 -8.60 16.48
C GLY A 236 9.57 -8.88 16.72
N GLY A 237 8.78 -9.37 15.75
CA GLY A 237 7.35 -9.58 15.97
C GLY A 237 6.72 -10.67 15.10
N VAL A 238 5.52 -11.10 15.51
CA VAL A 238 4.60 -11.88 14.67
C VAL A 238 3.91 -10.88 13.74
N GLU A 239 4.07 -11.05 12.43
CA GLU A 239 3.31 -10.28 11.43
C GLU A 239 1.82 -10.36 11.80
N ARG A 240 1.09 -9.25 11.87
CA ARG A 240 -0.36 -9.28 12.15
C ARG A 240 -1.20 -8.90 10.95
N VAL A 241 -0.70 -7.97 10.15
CA VAL A 241 -1.38 -7.42 8.97
C VAL A 241 -0.33 -7.10 7.92
N GLY A 242 -0.64 -7.45 6.67
CA GLY A 242 0.30 -7.33 5.56
C GLY A 242 1.44 -8.34 5.67
N LYS A 243 2.11 -8.54 4.55
CA LYS A 243 3.13 -9.57 4.39
C LYS A 243 4.45 -8.93 3.97
N ALA A 244 5.53 -9.29 4.67
CA ALA A 244 6.86 -8.85 4.28
C ALA A 244 7.20 -9.33 2.88
N PHE A 245 7.92 -8.49 2.14
CA PHE A 245 8.45 -8.83 0.84
C PHE A 245 9.83 -8.21 0.63
N HIS A 246 10.64 -8.82 -0.25
CA HIS A 246 11.97 -8.31 -0.55
C HIS A 246 11.89 -7.20 -1.60
N PHE A 247 11.88 -5.94 -1.18
CA PHE A 247 11.83 -4.81 -2.12
C PHE A 247 13.15 -4.62 -2.88
N ASP A 248 13.07 -4.59 -4.21
CA ASP A 248 14.16 -4.30 -5.13
C ASP A 248 13.67 -3.35 -6.24
N ALA A 249 14.10 -2.09 -6.15
CA ALA A 249 13.70 -1.05 -7.10
C ALA A 249 14.17 -1.34 -8.54
N SER A 250 15.22 -2.15 -8.73
CA SER A 250 15.71 -2.49 -10.07
C SER A 250 14.71 -3.35 -10.85
N ARG A 251 13.83 -4.07 -10.15
CA ARG A 251 12.75 -4.87 -10.76
C ARG A 251 11.67 -4.02 -11.42
N LEU A 252 11.53 -2.76 -10.99
CA LEU A 252 10.52 -1.82 -11.50
C LEU A 252 10.97 -1.08 -12.77
N ALA A 253 12.23 -1.24 -13.21
CA ALA A 253 12.78 -0.55 -14.38
C ALA A 253 12.32 -1.13 -15.73
N ALA A 254 11.28 -1.95 -15.75
CA ALA A 254 11.02 -2.85 -16.85
C ALA A 254 10.06 -2.31 -17.92
N THR A 255 10.18 -2.85 -19.12
CA THR A 255 9.33 -2.53 -20.28
C THR A 255 8.18 -3.53 -20.40
N ASP A 256 7.01 -3.07 -20.87
CA ASP A 256 5.85 -3.92 -21.19
C ASP A 256 5.28 -4.73 -20.01
N PHE A 257 5.27 -4.14 -18.81
CA PHE A 257 4.62 -4.69 -17.61
C PHE A 257 5.18 -6.01 -17.09
N LYS A 258 6.31 -6.47 -17.61
CA LYS A 258 7.00 -7.64 -17.07
C LYS A 258 8.07 -7.18 -16.11
N LEU A 259 8.24 -7.82 -14.96
CA LEU A 259 9.34 -7.49 -14.07
C LEU A 259 10.70 -7.82 -14.72
N ALA A 260 11.74 -7.04 -14.37
CA ALA A 260 13.08 -7.28 -14.90
C ALA A 260 13.67 -8.63 -14.45
N SER A 261 13.22 -9.13 -13.30
CA SER A 261 13.51 -10.47 -12.81
C SER A 261 12.38 -10.97 -11.91
N THR A 262 12.18 -12.28 -11.89
CA THR A 262 11.16 -12.96 -11.07
C THR A 262 11.74 -14.22 -10.44
N ALA A 263 11.19 -14.64 -9.29
CA ALA A 263 11.51 -15.94 -8.73
C ALA A 263 10.91 -17.08 -9.58
N SER A 264 11.37 -18.30 -9.34
CA SER A 264 10.84 -19.51 -9.98
C SER A 264 10.54 -20.56 -8.89
N PRO A 265 9.25 -20.81 -8.55
CA PRO A 265 8.06 -20.09 -9.03
C PRO A 265 7.98 -18.63 -8.52
N PRO A 266 7.21 -17.74 -9.18
CA PRO A 266 6.99 -16.38 -8.70
C PRO A 266 6.30 -16.34 -7.33
N ASP A 267 6.76 -15.41 -6.49
CA ASP A 267 6.38 -15.32 -5.08
C ASP A 267 5.63 -14.02 -4.73
N TRP A 268 5.42 -13.77 -3.43
CA TRP A 268 4.75 -12.58 -2.94
C TRP A 268 5.53 -11.29 -3.23
N SER A 269 6.86 -11.37 -3.26
CA SER A 269 7.70 -10.23 -3.65
C SER A 269 7.48 -9.91 -5.12
N ASP A 270 7.43 -10.90 -6.00
CA ASP A 270 7.11 -10.69 -7.41
C ASP A 270 5.73 -10.04 -7.57
N LEU A 271 4.71 -10.54 -6.85
CA LEU A 271 3.37 -9.95 -6.95
C LEU A 271 3.36 -8.48 -6.48
N CYS A 272 4.03 -8.15 -5.38
CA CYS A 272 4.13 -6.78 -4.88
C CYS A 272 4.77 -5.83 -5.91
N HIS A 273 5.90 -6.21 -6.51
CA HIS A 273 6.53 -5.38 -7.55
C HIS A 273 5.64 -5.26 -8.79
N GLN A 274 4.97 -6.34 -9.18
CA GLN A 274 4.10 -6.35 -10.34
C GLN A 274 2.92 -5.39 -10.16
N LEU A 275 2.33 -5.35 -8.96
CA LEU A 275 1.28 -4.40 -8.61
C LEU A 275 1.79 -2.95 -8.58
N MET A 276 2.98 -2.70 -8.01
CA MET A 276 3.60 -1.38 -8.04
C MET A 276 3.80 -0.89 -9.48
N LEU A 277 4.35 -1.74 -10.35
CA LEU A 277 4.61 -1.44 -11.77
C LEU A 277 3.30 -1.12 -12.52
N VAL A 278 2.25 -1.92 -12.32
CA VAL A 278 0.93 -1.69 -12.92
C VAL A 278 0.34 -0.35 -12.47
N CYS A 279 0.44 -0.01 -11.18
CA CYS A 279 -0.10 1.25 -10.68
C CYS A 279 0.69 2.49 -11.17
N GLU A 280 1.97 2.34 -11.50
CA GLU A 280 2.77 3.43 -12.07
C GLU A 280 2.49 3.66 -13.56
N ALA A 281 2.22 2.59 -14.30
CA ALA A 281 2.13 2.66 -15.75
C ALA A 281 0.73 3.05 -16.27
N TYR A 282 -0.32 2.98 -15.44
CA TYR A 282 -1.70 3.28 -15.87
C TYR A 282 -2.34 4.47 -15.17
N GLY A 283 -3.16 5.18 -15.95
CA GLY A 283 -3.99 6.28 -15.49
C GLY A 283 -5.17 5.85 -14.63
N TRP A 284 -5.59 6.72 -13.70
CA TRP A 284 -6.80 6.53 -12.91
C TRP A 284 -8.04 6.21 -13.76
N PRO A 285 -9.00 5.41 -13.25
CA PRO A 285 -10.30 5.27 -13.90
C PRO A 285 -11.03 6.63 -13.98
N SER A 286 -11.24 7.15 -15.19
CA SER A 286 -11.79 8.50 -15.41
C SER A 286 -13.20 8.71 -14.86
N HIS A 287 -13.96 7.63 -14.66
CA HIS A 287 -15.30 7.68 -14.06
C HIS A 287 -15.28 7.86 -12.53
N LEU A 288 -14.14 7.62 -11.87
CA LEU A 288 -13.96 7.80 -10.43
C LEU A 288 -13.04 8.99 -10.10
N PHE A 289 -12.10 9.30 -10.99
CA PHE A 289 -11.08 10.32 -10.77
C PHE A 289 -11.05 11.31 -11.93
N SER A 290 -11.06 12.61 -11.59
CA SER A 290 -10.88 13.70 -12.55
C SER A 290 -9.41 13.98 -12.87
N GLU A 291 -8.48 13.36 -12.14
CA GLU A 291 -7.04 13.56 -12.29
C GLU A 291 -6.46 12.64 -13.37
N THR A 292 -5.53 13.17 -14.15
CA THR A 292 -4.64 12.38 -15.01
C THR A 292 -3.33 12.09 -14.26
N GLY A 293 -2.84 10.86 -14.32
CA GLY A 293 -1.62 10.45 -13.59
C GLY A 293 -1.67 9.00 -13.13
N PRO A 294 -0.57 8.48 -12.56
CA PRO A 294 -0.46 7.07 -12.16
C PRO A 294 -1.49 6.70 -11.08
N ARG A 295 -2.03 5.47 -11.13
CA ARG A 295 -2.94 4.84 -10.14
C ARG A 295 -2.31 4.62 -8.75
N ARG A 296 -1.12 5.13 -8.51
CA ARG A 296 -0.40 5.06 -7.25
C ARG A 296 -0.31 6.45 -6.63
N LYS A 297 -0.77 6.59 -5.39
CA LYS A 297 -0.38 7.72 -4.53
C LYS A 297 0.74 7.23 -3.64
N SER A 298 1.83 7.98 -3.57
CA SER A 298 3.03 7.61 -2.80
C SER A 298 3.59 8.84 -2.13
N SER A 299 4.06 8.66 -0.90
CA SER A 299 4.72 9.68 -0.12
C SER A 299 6.01 9.12 0.43
N THR A 300 7.12 9.79 0.12
CA THR A 300 8.45 9.44 0.64
C THR A 300 8.93 10.51 1.60
N PHE A 301 9.40 10.06 2.76
CA PHE A 301 9.88 10.90 3.85
C PHE A 301 11.32 10.57 4.14
N TYR A 302 12.12 11.61 4.35
CA TYR A 302 13.53 11.48 4.69
C TYR A 302 13.78 12.09 6.06
N SER A 303 14.39 11.32 6.94
CA SER A 303 15.00 11.83 8.14
C SER A 303 16.36 12.43 7.75
N LEU A 304 16.51 13.76 7.82
CA LEU A 304 17.84 14.36 7.68
C LEU A 304 18.64 14.08 8.96
N PRO A 305 19.89 13.59 8.88
CA PRO A 305 20.72 13.45 10.06
C PRO A 305 20.89 14.81 10.72
N PHE A 306 20.49 14.95 11.99
CA PHE A 306 20.57 16.21 12.74
C PHE A 306 21.98 16.82 12.68
N HIS A 307 23.02 15.99 12.64
CA HIS A 307 24.41 16.46 12.51
C HIS A 307 24.72 17.12 11.15
N LEU A 308 24.06 16.73 10.05
CA LEU A 308 24.22 17.38 8.74
C LEU A 308 23.51 18.74 8.72
N VAL A 309 22.30 18.80 9.30
CA VAL A 309 21.58 20.07 9.48
C VAL A 309 22.37 20.99 10.40
N ALA A 310 22.83 20.51 11.56
CA ALA A 310 23.63 21.27 12.50
C ALA A 310 24.98 21.70 11.90
N ARG A 311 25.65 20.87 11.10
CA ARG A 311 26.87 21.26 10.36
C ARG A 311 26.60 22.33 9.32
N ALA A 312 25.52 22.20 8.54
CA ALA A 312 25.12 23.21 7.57
C ALA A 312 24.76 24.53 8.28
N LEU A 313 24.06 24.47 9.41
CA LEU A 313 23.69 25.62 10.22
C LEU A 313 24.91 26.27 10.87
N LEU A 314 25.84 25.49 11.42
CA LEU A 314 27.12 25.97 11.94
C LEU A 314 28.00 26.59 10.84
N ALA A 315 28.03 26.00 9.64
CA ALA A 315 28.72 26.56 8.49
C ALA A 315 28.07 27.87 8.01
N ALA A 316 26.73 27.94 7.99
CA ALA A 316 25.98 29.15 7.68
C ALA A 316 26.20 30.24 8.74
N LEU A 317 26.17 29.89 10.03
CA LEU A 317 26.48 30.80 11.13
C LEU A 317 27.93 31.28 11.10
N ARG A 318 28.90 30.41 10.76
CA ARG A 318 30.29 30.82 10.52
C ARG A 318 30.39 31.80 9.35
N LYS A 319 29.70 31.54 8.22
CA LYS A 319 29.64 32.48 7.09
C LYS A 319 28.96 33.81 7.45
N LEU A 320 27.92 33.79 8.29
CA LEU A 320 27.26 35.00 8.81
C LEU A 320 28.18 35.79 9.74
N ARG A 321 28.94 35.10 10.61
CA ARG A 321 29.91 35.73 11.51
C ARG A 321 31.07 36.37 10.74
N VAL A 322 31.51 35.74 9.66
CA VAL A 322 32.51 36.28 8.72
C VAL A 322 31.97 37.46 7.90
N ARG A 323 30.66 37.48 7.58
CA ARG A 323 30.00 38.61 6.90
C ARG A 323 29.70 39.79 7.81
N LEU A 324 29.49 39.59 9.11
CA LEU A 324 29.32 40.70 10.06
C LEU A 324 30.62 41.46 10.34
N SER A 325 31.78 40.92 9.93
CA SER A 325 33.08 41.62 9.95
C SER A 325 33.45 42.30 8.63
N GLY A 326 32.56 42.33 7.63
CA GLY A 326 32.83 42.94 6.33
C GLY A 326 31.56 43.45 5.64
N THR A 327 31.41 44.77 5.60
CA THR A 327 30.55 45.60 4.74
C THR A 327 29.65 44.87 3.71
N TYR A 328 28.33 45.07 3.81
CA TYR A 328 27.31 44.83 2.77
C TYR A 328 27.45 45.83 1.59
N PRO A 329 26.87 45.62 0.37
CA PRO A 329 25.74 44.75 -0.01
C PRO A 329 26.01 43.80 -1.21
N HIS A 330 25.32 42.66 -1.38
CA HIS A 330 24.10 42.53 -2.21
C HIS A 330 23.38 41.18 -1.96
N ARG A 331 22.06 41.19 -2.20
CA ARG A 331 21.11 40.08 -2.04
C ARG A 331 21.33 38.95 -3.06
N GLY A 332 21.33 37.72 -2.55
CA GLY A 332 21.17 36.48 -3.32
C GLY A 332 21.02 35.32 -2.33
N PHE A 333 19.88 34.63 -2.35
CA PHE A 333 19.67 33.41 -1.58
C PHE A 333 20.54 32.29 -2.18
N PRO A 334 21.36 31.56 -1.41
CA PRO A 334 21.98 30.36 -1.92
C PRO A 334 20.95 29.23 -1.95
N VAL A 335 20.51 28.87 -3.15
CA VAL A 335 19.93 27.55 -3.42
C VAL A 335 21.07 26.54 -3.27
N VAL A 336 20.91 25.56 -2.38
CA VAL A 336 21.82 24.42 -2.30
C VAL A 336 21.22 23.29 -3.14
N VAL A 337 21.67 23.18 -4.39
CA VAL A 337 21.49 21.97 -5.19
C VAL A 337 22.63 21.03 -4.84
N VAL A 338 22.32 19.87 -4.27
CA VAL A 338 23.29 18.77 -4.13
C VAL A 338 23.00 17.79 -5.26
N GLU A 339 23.65 18.02 -6.39
CA GLU A 339 23.71 17.05 -7.49
C GLU A 339 24.86 16.09 -7.19
N ARG A 340 24.56 14.79 -7.09
CA ARG A 340 25.59 13.76 -6.88
C ARG A 340 25.68 12.90 -8.13
N THR A 341 26.49 13.35 -9.07
CA THR A 341 26.98 12.51 -10.17
C THR A 341 28.04 11.55 -9.62
N SER A 342 27.82 10.25 -9.79
CA SER A 342 28.89 9.25 -9.69
C SER A 342 29.27 8.80 -11.09
N ARG A 343 30.33 9.40 -11.63
CA ARG A 343 31.35 8.69 -12.42
C ARG A 343 32.46 8.33 -11.42
N GLU A 344 33.14 7.20 -11.46
CA GLU A 344 33.63 6.46 -12.63
C GLU A 344 34.10 5.07 -12.21
N GLY A 345 34.19 4.20 -13.22
CA GLY A 345 34.70 2.84 -13.24
C GLY A 345 34.47 2.29 -14.63
#